data_AF-A0A8X6TQ94-F1
#
_entry.id   AF-A0A8X6TQ94-F1
#
_cell.length_a   1.000
_cell.length_b   1.000
_cell.length_c   1.000
_cell.angle_alpha   90.00
_cell.angle_beta   90.00
_cell.angle_gamma   90.00
#
_symmetry.space_group_name_H-M   'P 1'
#
loop_
_entity.id
_entity.type
_entity.pdbx_description
1 polymer ?
#
loop_
_entity_poly.entity_id
_entity_poly.type
_entity_poly.pdbx_seq_one_letter_code
_entity_poly.pdbx_strand_id
1 'polypeptide(L)'
;MKQALKLPYIKTYFLTDSSTVLTWITRRDQWSVFVTNRISEIRKLTTLDDWLHISTDQNPADSLSRGCGPKQLQNWKRWQGPAWLQNPKEQWRKSAVNIDEKEVEIEKQKSVISANNTELVSISLQLARRFSRFSKMIRVMAWVLCFQPKSKD
;
A
#
# COMPACT_ATOMS: atom_id res chain seq x y z
N MET A 1 9.61 2.44 19.56
CA MET A 1 8.88 1.51 20.46
C MET A 1 9.81 0.78 21.44
N LYS A 2 10.79 -0.02 21.00
CA LYS A 2 11.70 -0.75 21.92
C LYS A 2 12.46 0.15 22.90
N GLN A 3 13.03 1.25 22.42
CA GLN A 3 13.71 2.23 23.27
C GLN A 3 12.74 2.90 24.26
N ALA A 4 11.56 3.31 23.79
CA ALA A 4 10.53 3.93 24.63
C ALA A 4 10.04 2.98 25.74
N LEU A 5 9.90 1.69 25.43
CA LEU A 5 9.51 0.66 26.40
C LEU A 5 10.68 0.12 27.22
N LYS A 6 11.93 0.53 26.94
CA LYS A 6 13.17 0.00 27.55
C LYS A 6 13.33 -1.52 27.36
N LEU A 7 12.92 -2.05 26.22
CA LEU A 7 12.97 -3.48 25.86
C LEU A 7 13.87 -3.75 24.64
N PRO A 8 15.19 -3.50 24.72
CA PRO A 8 16.09 -3.57 23.56
C PRO A 8 16.28 -5.01 23.03
N TYR A 9 16.25 -6.02 23.91
CA TYR A 9 16.59 -7.41 23.56
C TYR A 9 15.39 -8.29 23.20
N ILE A 10 14.18 -7.73 23.16
CA ILE A 10 12.99 -8.52 22.80
C ILE A 10 12.91 -8.70 21.29
N LYS A 11 12.81 -9.95 20.86
CA LYS A 11 12.52 -10.29 19.46
C LYS A 11 11.12 -9.79 19.11
N THR A 12 10.98 -9.14 17.95
CA THR A 12 9.73 -8.51 17.52
C THR A 12 9.33 -9.08 16.17
N TYR A 13 8.03 -9.26 16.01
CA TYR A 13 7.40 -9.70 14.78
C TYR A 13 6.37 -8.66 14.34
N PHE A 14 6.17 -8.54 13.04
CA PHE A 14 5.25 -7.60 12.42
C PHE A 14 4.18 -8.39 11.69
N LEU A 15 2.93 -8.26 12.13
CA LEU A 15 1.80 -8.95 11.53
C LEU A 15 0.97 -7.96 10.71
N THR A 16 0.65 -8.34 9.48
CA THR A 16 -0.24 -7.57 8.61
C THR A 16 -1.23 -8.50 7.93
N ASP A 17 -2.46 -8.03 7.75
CA ASP A 17 -3.50 -8.69 6.96
C ASP A 17 -3.56 -8.20 5.51
N SER A 18 -2.69 -7.26 5.14
CA SER A 18 -2.58 -6.82 3.76
C SER A 18 -1.58 -7.71 3.01
N SER A 19 -2.12 -8.60 2.18
CA SER A 19 -1.32 -9.38 1.22
C SER A 19 -0.53 -8.47 0.28
N THR A 20 -1.11 -7.34 -0.15
CA THR A 20 -0.47 -6.33 -1.00
C THR A 20 0.78 -5.74 -0.33
N VAL A 21 0.66 -5.24 0.91
CA VAL A 21 1.81 -4.68 1.64
C VAL A 21 2.88 -5.73 1.90
N LEU A 22 2.48 -6.95 2.27
CA LEU A 22 3.43 -8.03 2.50
C LEU A 22 4.17 -8.40 1.20
N THR A 23 3.47 -8.44 0.07
CA THR A 23 4.04 -8.67 -1.27
C THR A 23 5.06 -7.60 -1.64
N TRP A 24 4.75 -6.34 -1.40
CA TRP A 24 5.66 -5.21 -1.59
C TRP A 24 6.94 -5.32 -0.74
N ILE A 25 6.79 -5.71 0.53
CA ILE A 25 7.91 -5.89 1.45
C ILE A 25 8.79 -7.08 1.03
N THR A 26 8.23 -8.17 0.52
CA THR A 26 9.00 -9.38 0.18
C THR A 26 9.61 -9.35 -1.23
N ARG A 27 8.90 -8.83 -2.23
CA ARG A 27 9.38 -8.82 -3.63
C ARG A 27 10.29 -7.63 -3.93
N ARG A 28 11.26 -7.83 -4.83
CA ARG A 28 12.20 -6.79 -5.30
C ARG A 28 11.82 -6.26 -6.69
N ASP A 29 10.55 -5.96 -6.88
CA ASP A 29 10.06 -5.35 -8.12
C ASP A 29 10.24 -3.83 -8.14
N GLN A 30 10.05 -3.22 -9.30
CA GLN A 30 10.00 -1.77 -9.48
C GLN A 30 8.60 -1.25 -9.13
N TRP A 31 8.49 -0.65 -7.95
CA TRP A 31 7.23 -0.05 -7.48
C TRP A 31 7.18 1.44 -7.80
N SER A 32 6.00 2.06 -7.64
CA SER A 32 5.90 3.51 -7.67
C SER A 32 6.84 4.18 -6.66
N VAL A 33 7.20 5.45 -6.88
CA VAL A 33 8.11 6.20 -6.00
C VAL A 33 7.59 6.21 -4.56
N PHE A 34 6.29 6.39 -4.37
CA PHE A 34 5.66 6.37 -3.05
C PHE A 34 5.89 5.03 -2.34
N VAL A 35 5.57 3.92 -3.02
CA VAL A 35 5.71 2.57 -2.46
C VAL A 35 7.18 2.23 -2.21
N THR A 36 8.06 2.55 -3.14
CA THR A 36 9.51 2.34 -3.01
C THR A 36 10.10 3.05 -1.79
N ASN A 37 9.74 4.31 -1.56
CA ASN A 37 10.22 5.07 -0.40
C ASN A 37 9.79 4.43 0.92
N ARG A 38 8.53 3.99 1.02
CA ARG A 38 7.99 3.33 2.23
C ARG A 38 8.64 1.97 2.47
N ILE A 39 8.78 1.14 1.44
CA ILE A 39 9.44 -0.17 1.57
C ILE A 39 10.91 0.02 1.97
N SER A 40 11.59 1.03 1.44
CA SER A 40 12.99 1.34 1.80
C SER A 40 13.14 1.66 3.28
N GLU A 41 12.26 2.50 3.84
CA GLU A 41 12.23 2.77 5.28
C GLU A 41 11.97 1.49 6.10
N ILE A 42 10.98 0.70 5.71
CA ILE A 42 10.62 -0.55 6.40
C ILE A 42 11.81 -1.52 6.40
N ARG A 43 12.46 -1.75 5.25
CA ARG A 43 13.59 -2.67 5.11
C ARG A 43 14.86 -2.18 5.80
N LYS A 44 15.01 -0.88 6.06
CA LYS A 44 16.10 -0.33 6.89
C LYS A 44 15.90 -0.63 8.38
N LEU A 45 14.65 -0.72 8.83
CA LEU A 45 14.29 -0.84 10.24
C LEU A 45 13.94 -2.27 10.68
N THR A 46 13.65 -3.15 9.73
CA THR A 46 13.12 -4.50 9.99
C THR A 46 13.77 -5.53 9.07
N THR A 47 13.71 -6.81 9.46
CA THR A 47 14.12 -7.92 8.60
C THR A 47 12.90 -8.56 7.95
N LEU A 48 13.04 -9.07 6.71
CA LEU A 48 11.92 -9.66 5.97
C LEU A 48 11.31 -10.86 6.70
N ASP A 49 12.13 -11.65 7.39
CA ASP A 49 11.70 -12.83 8.14
C ASP A 49 10.89 -12.51 9.40
N ASP A 50 10.86 -11.24 9.82
CA ASP A 50 10.06 -10.78 10.95
C ASP A 50 8.63 -10.42 10.54
N TRP A 51 8.31 -10.37 9.24
CA TRP A 51 6.99 -10.07 8.72
C TRP A 51 6.16 -11.33 8.47
N LEU A 52 4.93 -11.32 8.98
CA LEU A 52 4.01 -12.44 8.90
C LEU A 52 2.62 -11.98 8.49
N HIS A 53 1.90 -12.85 7.78
CA HIS A 53 0.50 -12.62 7.46
C HIS A 53 -0.42 -13.08 8.60
N ILE A 54 -1.46 -12.30 8.86
CA ILE A 54 -2.58 -12.65 9.73
C ILE A 54 -3.89 -12.40 8.99
N SER A 55 -4.94 -13.17 9.24
CA SER A 55 -6.24 -12.87 8.62
C SER A 55 -6.88 -11.62 9.24
N THR A 56 -7.65 -10.88 8.46
CA THR A 56 -8.30 -9.62 8.89
C THR A 56 -9.16 -9.79 10.13
N ASP A 57 -9.86 -10.92 10.28
CA ASP A 57 -10.70 -11.21 11.46
C ASP A 57 -9.89 -11.40 12.75
N GLN A 58 -8.60 -11.75 12.61
CA GLN A 58 -7.66 -11.96 13.70
C GLN A 58 -6.73 -10.75 13.91
N ASN A 59 -6.75 -9.74 13.04
CA ASN A 59 -5.90 -8.56 13.16
C ASN A 59 -6.50 -7.54 14.15
N PRO A 60 -5.95 -7.39 15.37
CA PRO A 60 -6.48 -6.41 16.33
C PRO A 60 -6.29 -4.96 15.88
N ALA A 61 -5.34 -4.69 14.97
CA ALA A 61 -5.08 -3.33 14.51
C ALA A 61 -6.23 -2.75 13.69
N ASP A 62 -7.00 -3.58 12.96
CA ASP A 62 -8.13 -3.11 12.14
C ASP A 62 -9.25 -2.52 13.01
N SER A 63 -9.62 -3.17 14.12
CA SER A 63 -10.69 -2.59 14.97
C SER A 63 -10.21 -1.40 15.80
N LEU A 64 -8.91 -1.27 16.05
CA LEU A 64 -8.34 -0.06 16.66
C LEU A 64 -8.28 1.10 15.65
N SER A 65 -7.94 0.84 14.39
CA SER A 65 -7.87 1.88 13.35
C SER A 65 -9.24 2.41 12.93
N ARG A 66 -10.30 1.60 13.07
CA ARG A 66 -11.70 2.03 12.86
C ARG A 66 -12.31 2.79 14.04
N GLY A 67 -11.60 2.86 15.17
CA GLY A 67 -12.11 3.41 16.42
C GLY A 67 -12.85 2.36 17.24
N CYS A 68 -12.36 2.12 18.45
CA CYS A 68 -12.96 1.22 19.42
C CYS A 68 -13.29 2.00 20.70
N GLY A 69 -14.54 1.95 21.15
CA GLY A 69 -14.96 2.65 22.37
C GLY A 69 -14.35 2.02 23.64
N PRO A 70 -14.12 2.78 24.72
CA PRO A 70 -13.49 2.27 25.95
C PRO A 70 -14.19 1.04 26.56
N LYS A 71 -15.52 0.98 26.50
CA LYS A 71 -16.31 -0.16 26.99
C LYS A 71 -16.16 -1.41 26.14
N GLN A 72 -16.08 -1.24 24.81
CA GLN A 72 -15.79 -2.35 23.90
C GLN A 72 -14.39 -2.86 24.17
N LEU A 73 -13.41 -1.94 24.31
CA LEU A 73 -12.04 -2.25 24.66
C LEU A 73 -11.99 -3.11 25.92
N GLN A 74 -12.53 -2.67 27.07
CA GLN A 74 -12.46 -3.44 28.34
C GLN A 74 -12.82 -4.93 28.23
N ASN A 75 -13.80 -5.30 27.40
CA ASN A 75 -14.23 -6.70 27.22
C ASN A 75 -13.59 -7.40 26.02
N TRP A 76 -12.77 -6.71 25.23
CA TRP A 76 -12.28 -7.18 23.95
C TRP A 76 -10.90 -7.83 24.03
N LYS A 77 -10.89 -9.15 24.25
CA LYS A 77 -9.66 -9.95 24.34
C LYS A 77 -8.82 -10.02 23.06
N ARG A 78 -9.29 -9.49 21.92
CA ARG A 78 -8.56 -9.60 20.64
C ARG A 78 -7.22 -8.87 20.64
N TRP A 79 -6.98 -7.90 21.52
CA TRP A 79 -5.66 -7.28 21.66
C TRP A 79 -4.56 -8.27 22.06
N GLN A 80 -4.91 -9.45 22.59
CA GLN A 80 -3.94 -10.50 22.91
C GLN A 80 -3.42 -11.21 21.65
N GLY A 81 -3.99 -10.89 20.49
CA GLY A 81 -3.73 -11.58 19.24
C GLY A 81 -4.40 -12.95 19.19
N PRO A 82 -4.27 -13.65 18.06
CA PRO A 82 -4.77 -15.01 17.92
C PRO A 82 -4.03 -15.98 18.83
N ALA A 83 -4.73 -17.04 19.26
CA ALA A 83 -4.20 -18.02 20.23
C ALA A 83 -2.86 -18.66 19.79
N TRP A 84 -2.66 -18.84 18.48
CA TRP A 84 -1.44 -19.45 17.96
C TRP A 84 -0.18 -18.59 18.18
N LEU A 85 -0.31 -17.29 18.44
CA LEU A 85 0.85 -16.46 18.81
C LEU A 85 1.43 -16.80 20.18
N GLN A 86 0.65 -17.46 21.05
CA GLN A 86 1.12 -17.93 22.35
C GLN A 86 1.88 -19.26 22.25
N ASN A 87 1.78 -19.94 21.10
CA ASN A 87 2.53 -21.17 20.86
C ASN A 87 3.99 -20.86 20.49
N PRO A 88 4.90 -21.84 20.62
CA PRO A 88 6.25 -21.75 20.08
C PRO A 88 6.24 -21.36 18.60
N LYS A 89 7.25 -20.61 18.16
CA LYS A 89 7.34 -20.03 16.80
C LYS A 89 7.23 -21.11 15.72
N GLU A 90 7.74 -22.29 15.99
CA GLU A 90 7.77 -23.45 15.10
C GLU A 90 6.35 -23.92 14.75
N GLN A 91 5.38 -23.62 15.61
CA GLN A 91 3.97 -23.96 15.43
C GLN A 91 3.16 -22.83 14.80
N TRP A 92 3.77 -21.68 14.52
CA TRP A 92 3.08 -20.57 13.89
C TRP A 92 2.72 -20.97 12.46
N ARG A 93 1.44 -20.89 12.12
CA ARG A 93 0.98 -21.18 10.76
C ARG A 93 1.43 -20.06 9.84
N LYS A 94 2.30 -20.38 8.88
CA LYS A 94 2.50 -19.50 7.72
C LYS A 94 1.23 -19.57 6.88
N SER A 95 0.39 -18.54 6.98
CA SER A 95 -0.75 -18.41 6.09
C SER A 95 -0.24 -18.29 4.66
N ALA A 96 -0.74 -19.10 3.74
CA ALA A 96 -0.50 -18.90 2.32
C ALA A 96 -1.11 -17.54 1.95
N VAL A 97 -0.26 -16.60 1.56
CA VAL A 97 -0.69 -15.28 1.11
C VAL A 97 -1.14 -15.43 -0.33
N ASN A 98 -2.42 -15.16 -0.60
CA ASN A 98 -2.90 -15.07 -1.97
C ASN A 98 -2.45 -13.73 -2.55
N ILE A 99 -1.59 -13.80 -3.56
CA ILE A 99 -1.03 -12.63 -4.23
C ILE A 99 -1.86 -12.39 -5.49
N ASP A 100 -2.53 -11.25 -5.58
CA ASP A 100 -3.17 -10.83 -6.81
C ASP A 100 -2.13 -10.23 -7.76
N GLU A 101 -1.63 -11.05 -8.70
CA GLU A 101 -0.64 -10.61 -9.69
C GLU A 101 -1.17 -9.46 -10.58
N LYS A 102 -2.49 -9.30 -10.75
CA LYS A 102 -3.03 -8.17 -11.51
C LYS A 102 -2.82 -6.86 -10.76
N GLU A 103 -3.05 -6.85 -9.46
CA GLU A 103 -2.82 -5.67 -8.61
C GLU A 103 -1.33 -5.31 -8.56
N VAL A 104 -0.46 -6.32 -8.47
CA VAL A 104 0.99 -6.15 -8.55
C VAL A 104 1.38 -5.46 -9.86
N GLU A 105 0.85 -5.92 -10.98
CA GLU A 105 1.16 -5.35 -12.29
C GLU A 105 0.67 -3.91 -12.43
N ILE A 106 -0.55 -3.61 -11.95
CA ILE A 106 -1.08 -2.24 -11.91
C ILE A 106 -0.15 -1.32 -11.11
N GLU A 107 0.37 -1.76 -9.96
CA GLU A 107 1.29 -0.94 -9.15
C GLU A 107 2.63 -0.74 -9.85
N LYS A 108 3.16 -1.77 -10.53
CA LYS A 108 4.39 -1.65 -11.34
C LYS A 108 4.24 -0.62 -12.44
N GLN A 109 3.10 -0.59 -13.14
CA GLN A 109 2.85 0.38 -14.22
C GLN A 109 2.86 1.83 -13.74
N LYS A 110 2.52 2.11 -12.47
CA LYS A 110 2.60 3.47 -11.90
C LYS A 110 4.03 4.01 -11.84
N SER A 111 5.04 3.15 -11.77
CA SER A 111 6.45 3.57 -11.85
C SER A 111 6.79 4.15 -13.23
N VAL A 112 6.24 3.56 -14.30
CA VAL A 112 6.47 3.95 -15.71
C VAL A 112 5.81 5.29 -16.03
N ILE A 113 4.58 5.52 -15.53
CA ILE A 113 3.84 6.77 -15.75
C ILE A 113 4.58 7.98 -15.15
N SER A 114 5.23 7.80 -13.99
CA SER A 114 6.02 8.87 -13.36
C SER A 114 7.25 9.26 -14.19
N ALA A 115 7.81 8.35 -15.00
CA ALA A 115 9.00 8.62 -15.82
C ALA A 115 8.66 9.28 -17.17
N ASN A 116 7.48 8.98 -17.74
CA ASN A 116 7.08 9.46 -19.08
C ASN A 116 6.29 10.79 -19.08
N ASN A 117 5.98 11.35 -17.90
CA ASN A 117 5.16 12.56 -17.79
C ASN A 117 5.79 13.83 -18.35
N THR A 118 7.08 13.85 -18.68
CA THR A 118 7.77 15.04 -19.21
C THR A 118 7.12 15.55 -20.50
N GLU A 119 6.70 14.64 -21.39
CA GLU A 119 6.10 15.00 -22.67
C GLU A 119 4.63 15.45 -22.51
N LEU A 120 3.82 14.72 -21.74
CA LEU A 120 2.42 15.09 -21.45
C LEU A 120 2.31 16.40 -20.66
N VAL A 121 3.22 16.66 -19.73
CA VAL A 121 3.30 17.94 -19.00
C VAL A 121 3.65 19.07 -19.97
N SER A 122 4.55 18.83 -20.93
CA SER A 122 4.90 19.85 -21.93
C SER A 122 3.71 20.20 -22.83
N ILE A 123 2.95 19.20 -23.31
CA ILE A 123 1.75 19.38 -24.11
C ILE A 123 0.67 20.12 -23.30
N SER A 124 0.46 19.71 -22.04
CA SER A 124 -0.52 20.34 -21.15
C SER A 124 -0.18 21.81 -20.87
N LEU A 125 1.08 22.13 -20.63
CA LEU A 125 1.54 23.51 -20.44
C LEU A 125 1.42 24.35 -21.72
N GLN A 126 1.73 23.78 -22.88
CA GLN A 126 1.54 24.46 -24.17
C GLN A 126 0.06 24.75 -24.43
N LEU A 127 -0.84 23.79 -24.17
CA LEU A 127 -2.28 23.98 -24.29
C LEU A 127 -2.78 25.04 -23.31
N ALA A 128 -2.37 24.98 -22.05
CA ALA A 128 -2.74 25.99 -21.05
C ALA A 128 -2.30 27.41 -21.46
N ARG A 129 -1.11 27.55 -22.05
CA ARG A 129 -0.62 28.85 -22.57
C ARG A 129 -1.41 29.36 -23.77
N ARG A 130 -2.02 28.49 -24.57
CA ARG A 130 -2.81 28.87 -25.75
C ARG A 130 -4.20 29.43 -25.42
N PHE A 131 -4.68 29.26 -24.18
CA PHE A 131 -5.99 29.72 -23.77
C PHE A 131 -5.90 30.65 -22.55
N SER A 132 -6.35 31.89 -22.71
CA SER A 132 -6.43 32.86 -21.60
C SER A 132 -7.55 32.54 -20.58
N ARG A 133 -8.44 31.59 -20.89
CA ARG A 133 -9.54 31.17 -20.02
C ARG A 133 -9.60 29.65 -19.95
N PHE A 134 -9.51 29.12 -18.73
CA PHE A 134 -9.61 27.68 -18.45
C PHE A 134 -10.90 27.06 -19.03
N SER A 135 -12.04 27.73 -18.89
CA SER A 135 -13.32 27.25 -19.43
C SER A 135 -13.37 27.18 -20.96
N LYS A 136 -12.53 27.94 -21.68
CA LYS A 136 -12.38 27.83 -23.13
C LYS A 136 -11.54 26.61 -23.49
N MET A 137 -10.43 26.39 -22.79
CA MET A 137 -9.58 25.21 -22.95
C MET A 137 -10.37 23.93 -22.74
N ILE A 138 -11.13 23.81 -21.64
CA ILE A 138 -11.93 22.62 -21.34
C ILE A 138 -12.96 22.34 -22.45
N ARG A 139 -13.65 23.37 -22.96
CA ARG A 139 -14.62 23.19 -24.06
C ARG A 139 -13.96 22.70 -25.34
N VAL A 140 -12.80 23.26 -25.70
CA VAL A 140 -12.07 22.82 -26.90
C VAL A 140 -11.57 21.39 -26.75
N MET A 141 -11.00 21.05 -25.58
CA MET A 141 -10.54 19.67 -25.31
C MET A 141 -11.70 18.67 -25.31
N ALA A 142 -12.85 19.02 -24.74
CA ALA A 142 -14.04 18.19 -24.79
C ALA A 142 -14.49 17.94 -26.24
N TRP A 143 -14.50 18.97 -27.08
CA TRP A 143 -14.81 18.82 -28.51
C TRP A 143 -13.80 17.93 -29.25
N VAL A 144 -12.50 18.08 -29.01
CA VAL A 144 -11.47 17.22 -29.60
C VAL A 144 -11.68 15.76 -29.21
N LEU A 145 -11.93 15.50 -27.92
CA LEU A 145 -12.20 14.14 -27.42
C LEU A 145 -13.50 13.55 -27.96
N CYS A 146 -14.54 14.37 -28.17
CA CYS A 146 -15.81 13.94 -28.76
C CYS A 146 -15.66 13.53 -30.24
N PHE A 147 -14.70 14.11 -30.97
CA PHE A 147 -14.44 13.79 -32.37
C PHE A 147 -13.27 12.82 -32.57
N GLN A 148 -12.66 12.34 -31.48
CA GLN A 148 -11.65 11.30 -31.59
C GLN A 148 -12.35 10.01 -32.04
N PRO A 149 -11.93 9.41 -33.18
CA PRO A 149 -12.53 8.17 -33.63
C PRO A 149 -12.32 7.12 -32.54
N LYS A 150 -13.40 6.46 -32.11
CA LYS A 150 -13.29 5.28 -31.26
C LYS A 150 -12.47 4.26 -32.07
N SER A 151 -11.26 3.93 -31.60
CA SER A 151 -10.49 2.84 -32.18
C SER A 151 -11.37 1.60 -32.16
N LYS A 152 -11.66 1.04 -33.34
CA LYS A 152 -12.19 -0.31 -33.43
C LYS A 152 -11.04 -1.24 -33.08
N ASP A 153 -11.21 -2.00 -31.99
CA ASP A 153 -10.44 -3.22 -31.75
C ASP A 153 -10.67 -4.21 -32.91
#